data_AF-A0A939Z2P8-F1
#
_entry.id   AF-A0A939Z2P8-F1
#
_cell.length_a   1.000
_cell.length_b   1.000
_cell.length_c   1.000
_cell.angle_alpha   90.00
_cell.angle_beta   90.00
_cell.angle_gamma   90.00
#
_symmetry.space_group_name_H-M   'P 1'
#
loop_
_entity.id
_entity.type
_entity.pdbx_description
1 polymer ?
#
loop_
_entity_poly.entity_id
_entity_poly.type
_entity_poly.pdbx_seq_one_letter_code
_entity_poly.pdbx_strand_id
1 'polypeptide(L)'
;SLIMDVSPNCDCHSENDAPILPNIGMLASFDPVALDQACADLCQQATPVRNSQLGDNLARPNWHHHHDHFLDSNPNVHWKETLAHGEKIGLGTRDYALVR
;
A
#
# COMPACT_ATOMS: atom_id res chain seq x y z
N SER A 1 -13.00 -1.09 -2.04
CA SER A 1 -11.87 -0.97 -1.11
C SER A 1 -11.89 0.41 -0.48
N LEU A 2 -11.67 0.48 0.84
CA LEU A 2 -11.49 1.72 1.58
C LEU A 2 -9.99 1.83 1.91
N ILE A 3 -9.33 2.87 1.43
CA ILE A 3 -7.93 3.14 1.75
C ILE A 3 -7.94 4.29 2.74
N MET A 4 -8.05 3.92 4.02
CA MET A 4 -8.20 4.86 5.12
C MET A 4 -7.09 4.64 6.12
N ASP A 5 -6.37 5.71 6.45
CA ASP A 5 -5.34 5.77 7.48
C ASP A 5 -4.51 4.48 7.58
N VAL A 6 -3.79 4.17 6.50
CA VAL A 6 -3.06 2.90 6.35
C VAL A 6 -2.02 2.80 7.44
N SER A 7 -2.18 1.82 8.33
CA SER A 7 -1.30 1.57 9.46
C SER A 7 -0.13 0.64 9.09
N PRO A 8 1.01 0.73 9.80
CA PRO A 8 2.17 -0.12 9.50
C PRO A 8 1.96 -1.59 9.88
N ASN A 9 1.07 -1.86 10.85
CA ASN A 9 0.72 -3.21 11.31
C ASN A 9 -0.80 -3.38 11.33
N CYS A 10 -1.27 -4.62 11.43
CA CYS A 10 -2.69 -4.90 11.65
C CYS A 10 -3.20 -4.16 12.90
N ASP A 11 -4.36 -3.53 12.82
CA ASP A 11 -4.93 -2.70 13.90
C ASP A 11 -5.17 -3.44 15.23
N CYS A 12 -5.12 -4.77 15.22
CA CYS A 12 -5.17 -5.58 16.43
C CYS A 12 -3.86 -5.59 17.25
N HIS A 13 -2.75 -5.09 16.70
CA HIS A 13 -1.47 -4.99 17.39
C HIS A 13 -1.44 -3.75 18.29
N SER A 14 -1.14 -3.94 19.57
CA SER A 14 -1.07 -2.87 20.57
C SER A 14 0.04 -1.84 20.31
N GLU A 15 1.05 -2.26 19.57
CA GLU A 15 2.24 -1.51 19.18
C GLU A 15 2.08 -0.78 17.84
N ASN A 16 0.86 -0.70 17.30
CA ASN A 16 0.63 0.00 16.05
C ASN A 16 0.94 1.49 16.22
N ASP A 17 1.68 2.03 15.25
CA ASP A 17 2.09 3.42 15.24
C ASP A 17 1.01 4.30 14.56
N ALA A 18 1.27 5.60 14.45
CA ALA A 18 0.51 6.49 13.58
C ALA A 18 0.42 5.92 12.14
N PRO A 19 -0.67 6.24 11.40
CA PRO A 19 -0.81 5.85 10.01
C PRO A 19 0.42 6.22 9.17
N ILE A 20 0.91 5.29 8.35
CA ILE A 20 2.05 5.52 7.44
C ILE A 20 1.63 6.27 6.17
N LEU A 21 0.39 6.09 5.73
CA LEU A 21 -0.20 6.81 4.61
C LEU A 21 -1.54 7.43 5.03
N PRO A 22 -1.89 8.64 4.55
CA PRO A 22 -3.14 9.29 4.90
C PRO A 22 -4.35 8.59 4.26
N ASN A 23 -5.55 8.97 4.70
CA ASN A 23 -6.79 8.67 3.97
C ASN A 23 -6.70 9.04 2.48
N ILE A 24 -6.86 8.05 1.59
CA ILE A 24 -6.82 8.22 0.12
C ILE A 24 -8.23 8.22 -0.47
N GLY A 25 -9.16 7.43 0.09
CA GLY A 25 -10.56 7.40 -0.31
C GLY A 25 -11.13 6.00 -0.53
N MET A 26 -12.17 5.92 -1.37
CA MET A 26 -12.89 4.68 -1.67
C MET A 26 -12.81 4.36 -3.17
N LEU A 27 -12.47 3.11 -3.49
CA LEU A 27 -12.50 2.56 -4.84
C LEU A 27 -13.52 1.42 -4.93
N ALA A 28 -14.09 1.24 -6.11
CA ALA A 28 -15.00 0.13 -6.41
C ALA A 28 -14.69 -0.45 -7.79
N SER A 29 -14.75 -1.77 -7.91
CA SER A 29 -14.59 -2.52 -9.15
C SER A 29 -15.26 -3.89 -9.00
N PHE A 30 -15.67 -4.48 -10.11
CA PHE A 30 -16.08 -5.89 -10.17
C PHE A 30 -14.88 -6.84 -10.35
N ASP A 31 -13.73 -6.31 -10.74
CA ASP A 31 -12.47 -7.04 -10.81
C ASP A 31 -11.66 -6.77 -9.52
N PRO A 32 -11.49 -7.78 -8.64
CA PRO A 32 -10.79 -7.61 -7.37
C PRO A 32 -9.29 -7.39 -7.53
N VAL A 33 -8.64 -7.96 -8.56
CA VAL A 33 -7.20 -7.78 -8.78
C VAL A 33 -6.92 -6.37 -9.29
N ALA A 34 -7.77 -5.87 -10.20
CA ALA A 34 -7.68 -4.50 -10.71
C ALA A 34 -7.94 -3.49 -9.59
N LEU A 35 -8.89 -3.79 -8.70
CA LEU A 35 -9.19 -2.96 -7.53
C LEU A 35 -7.97 -2.83 -6.62
N ASP A 36 -7.35 -3.94 -6.24
CA ASP A 36 -6.21 -3.94 -5.33
C ASP A 36 -4.97 -3.35 -5.98
N GLN A 37 -4.75 -3.57 -7.28
CA GLN A 37 -3.70 -2.90 -8.04
C GLN A 37 -3.86 -1.36 -7.98
N ALA A 38 -5.06 -0.86 -8.27
CA ALA A 38 -5.34 0.57 -8.19
C ALA A 38 -5.14 1.13 -6.78
N CYS A 39 -5.51 0.37 -5.74
CA CYS A 39 -5.28 0.78 -4.36
C CYS A 39 -3.79 0.85 -4.03
N ALA A 40 -3.01 -0.16 -4.41
CA ALA A 40 -1.57 -0.18 -4.20
C ALA A 40 -0.90 1.00 -4.92
N ASP A 41 -1.22 1.27 -6.18
CA ASP A 41 -0.63 2.37 -6.93
C ASP A 41 -0.92 3.74 -6.31
N LEU A 42 -2.14 3.95 -5.81
CA LEU A 42 -2.48 5.19 -5.08
C LEU A 42 -1.70 5.30 -3.77
N CYS A 43 -1.53 4.21 -3.02
CA CYS A 43 -0.68 4.19 -1.82
C CYS A 43 0.78 4.53 -2.14
N GLN A 44 1.31 4.05 -3.27
CA GLN A 44 2.67 4.38 -3.73
C GLN A 44 2.81 5.84 -4.17
N GLN A 45 1.73 6.49 -4.60
CA GLN A 45 1.71 7.91 -4.99
C GLN A 45 1.45 8.86 -3.82
N ALA A 46 0.90 8.36 -2.71
CA ALA A 46 0.57 9.19 -1.55
C ALA A 46 1.83 9.67 -0.83
N THR A 47 1.81 10.89 -0.30
CA THR A 47 2.90 11.36 0.55
C THR A 47 2.84 10.67 1.92
N PRO A 48 3.91 10.00 2.38
CA PRO A 48 3.94 9.39 3.69
C PRO A 48 3.71 10.40 4.82
N VAL A 49 3.01 9.95 5.86
CA VAL A 49 2.74 10.78 7.04
C VAL A 49 4.05 11.04 7.79
N ARG A 50 4.32 12.31 8.12
CA ARG A 50 5.51 12.68 8.92
C ARG A 50 5.36 12.15 10.35
N ASN A 51 6.48 11.77 10.97
CA ASN A 51 6.50 11.19 12.32
C ASN A 51 5.65 9.91 12.42
N SER A 52 5.58 9.15 11.33
CA SER A 52 5.10 7.77 11.31
C SER A 52 6.30 6.86 11.07
N GLN A 53 6.16 5.56 11.35
CA GLN A 53 7.19 4.56 11.10
C GLN A 53 7.80 4.65 9.69
N LEU A 54 6.98 4.86 8.65
CA LEU A 54 7.47 5.02 7.27
C LEU A 54 8.15 6.38 7.07
N GLY A 55 7.54 7.45 7.58
CA GLY A 55 8.12 8.80 7.50
C GLY A 55 9.49 8.87 8.19
N ASP A 56 9.64 8.22 9.32
CA ASP A 56 10.88 8.12 10.09
C ASP A 56 11.92 7.27 9.38
N ASN A 57 11.53 6.15 8.77
CA ASN A 57 12.43 5.35 7.93
C ASN A 57 13.00 6.19 6.80
N LEU A 58 12.13 6.88 6.04
CA LEU A 58 12.53 7.69 4.89
C LEU A 58 13.34 8.95 5.26
N ALA A 59 13.26 9.42 6.51
CA ALA A 59 14.04 10.55 7.00
C ALA A 59 15.45 10.16 7.49
N ARG A 60 15.74 8.88 7.67
CA ARG A 60 17.05 8.42 8.18
C ARG A 60 18.14 8.61 7.10
N PRO A 61 19.30 9.21 7.42
CA PRO A 61 20.36 9.48 6.44
C PRO A 61 20.91 8.25 5.70
N ASN A 62 20.86 7.08 6.34
CA ASN A 62 21.40 5.83 5.81
C ASN A 62 20.29 4.84 5.43
N TRP A 63 19.06 5.32 5.21
CA TRP A 63 17.99 4.46 4.76
C TRP A 63 18.20 4.04 3.31
N HIS A 64 18.01 2.75 3.02
CA HIS A 64 18.00 2.27 1.66
C HIS A 64 16.61 2.48 1.08
N HIS A 65 16.44 3.52 0.28
CA HIS A 65 15.17 3.84 -0.37
C HIS A 65 14.85 2.80 -1.45
N HIS A 66 13.81 2.01 -1.23
CA HIS A 66 13.34 1.02 -2.19
C HIS A 66 12.47 1.63 -3.30
N HIS A 67 12.07 2.91 -3.15
CA HIS A 67 11.09 3.58 -4.01
C HIS A 67 9.76 2.80 -4.07
N ASP A 68 9.41 2.18 -2.95
CA ASP A 68 8.18 1.44 -2.76
C ASP A 68 7.80 1.55 -1.27
N HIS A 69 6.74 2.29 -0.97
CA HIS A 69 6.33 2.60 0.40
C HIS A 69 6.12 1.35 1.26
N PHE A 70 5.67 0.25 0.65
CA PHE A 70 5.44 -0.97 1.40
C PHE A 70 6.76 -1.68 1.73
N LEU A 71 7.75 -1.68 0.81
CA LEU A 71 9.09 -2.22 1.10
C LEU A 71 9.87 -1.32 2.07
N ASP A 72 9.76 0.00 1.92
CA ASP A 72 10.35 1.00 2.83
C ASP A 72 9.69 0.96 4.23
N SER A 73 8.50 0.38 4.35
CA SER A 73 7.84 0.10 5.64
C SER A 73 8.19 -1.28 6.20
N ASN A 74 8.21 -2.32 5.36
CA ASN A 74 8.54 -3.68 5.74
C ASN A 74 9.27 -4.39 4.60
N PRO A 75 10.56 -4.73 4.74
CA PRO A 75 11.35 -5.31 3.66
C PRO A 75 10.91 -6.73 3.27
N ASN A 76 10.04 -7.37 4.06
CA ASN A 76 9.53 -8.72 3.79
C ASN A 76 8.19 -8.71 3.04
N VAL A 77 7.69 -7.55 2.60
CA VAL A 77 6.42 -7.48 1.89
C VAL A 77 6.58 -7.88 0.42
N HIS A 78 5.64 -8.69 -0.07
CA HIS A 78 5.61 -9.21 -1.44
C HIS A 78 4.23 -8.95 -2.09
N TRP A 79 3.84 -7.68 -2.12
CA TRP A 79 2.51 -7.28 -2.58
C TRP A 79 2.33 -7.50 -4.09
N LYS A 80 3.39 -7.30 -4.89
CA LYS A 80 3.35 -7.48 -6.34
C LYS A 80 3.16 -8.95 -6.70
N GLU A 81 3.82 -9.86 -5.99
CA GLU A 81 3.74 -11.30 -6.17
C GLU A 81 2.34 -11.82 -5.84
N THR A 82 1.72 -11.27 -4.79
CA THR A 82 0.34 -11.59 -4.41
C THR A 82 -0.64 -11.26 -5.54
N LEU A 83 -0.55 -10.06 -6.12
CA LEU A 83 -1.40 -9.65 -7.24
C LEU A 83 -1.10 -10.44 -8.53
N ALA A 84 0.18 -10.73 -8.80
CA ALA A 84 0.57 -11.55 -9.95
C ALA A 84 0.02 -12.98 -9.84
N HIS A 85 0.00 -13.53 -8.63
CA HIS A 85 -0.62 -14.82 -8.38
C HIS A 85 -2.14 -14.77 -8.58
N GLY A 86 -2.81 -13.74 -8.06
CA GLY A 86 -4.26 -13.53 -8.22
C GLY A 86 -4.70 -13.50 -9.69
N GLU A 87 -3.96 -12.79 -10.53
CA GLU A 87 -4.17 -12.79 -11.99
C GLU A 87 -3.91 -14.18 -12.60
N LYS A 88 -2.81 -14.84 -12.22
CA LYS A 88 -2.45 -16.17 -12.73
C LYS A 88 -3.53 -17.23 -12.46
N ILE A 89 -4.24 -17.15 -11.33
CA ILE A 89 -5.31 -18.10 -10.99
C ILE A 89 -6.69 -17.66 -11.49
N GLY A 90 -6.77 -16.55 -12.23
CA GLY A 90 -8.01 -16.08 -12.87
C GLY A 90 -8.97 -15.32 -11.95
N LEU A 91 -8.49 -14.70 -10.87
CA LEU A 91 -9.34 -13.85 -10.01
C LEU A 91 -9.68 -12.50 -10.64
N GLY A 92 -8.93 -12.08 -11.66
CA GLY A 92 -9.05 -10.77 -12.30
C GLY A 92 -7.79 -10.44 -13.09
N THR A 93 -7.66 -9.19 -13.51
CA THR A 93 -6.45 -8.66 -14.16
C THR A 93 -5.82 -7.53 -13.37
N ARG A 94 -4.51 -7.34 -13.52
CA ARG A 94 -3.81 -6.17 -12.98
C ARG A 94 -4.09 -4.89 -13.79
N ASP A 95 -4.57 -5.01 -15.02
CA ASP A 95 -4.87 -3.84 -15.84
C ASP A 95 -6.13 -3.14 -15.33
N TYR A 96 -6.07 -1.82 -15.22
CA TYR A 96 -7.21 -1.01 -14.80
C TYR A 96 -7.19 0.35 -15.48
N ALA A 97 -8.37 0.97 -15.56
CA ALA A 97 -8.53 2.36 -15.92
C ALA A 97 -9.27 3.07 -14.79
N LEU A 98 -8.67 4.13 -14.24
CA LEU A 98 -9.31 4.93 -13.21
C LEU A 98 -10.36 5.85 -13.85
N VAL A 99 -11.63 5.68 -13.45
CA VAL A 99 -12.74 6.57 -13.83
C VAL A 99 -13.10 7.43 -12.61
N ARG A 100 -13.28 8.73 -12.81
CA ARG A 100 -13.61 9.71 -11.77
C ARG A 100 -14.94 10.39 -12.05
#